data_AF-A0A357CKK7-F1
#
_entry.id   AF-A0A357CKK7-F1
#
_cell.length_a   1.000
_cell.length_b   1.000
_cell.length_c   1.000
_cell.angle_alpha   90.00
_cell.angle_beta   90.00
_cell.angle_gamma   90.00
#
_symmetry.space_group_name_H-M   'P 1'
#
loop_
_entity.id
_entity.type
_entity.pdbx_description
1 polymer ?
#
loop_
_entity_poly.entity_id
_entity_poly.type
_entity_poly.pdbx_seq_one_letter_code
_entity_poly.pdbx_strand_id
1 'polypeptide(L)'
;VNEIAPRVHNSGHWTLDACLISQFENHIRAIAGWPLGDTARHSDAVMTNLIGSDVERWREFAAEPATAVHLYGKSEARQGRKMGHVTRLYTKS
;
A
#
# COMPACT_ATOMS: atom_id res chain seq x y z
N VAL A 1 20.11 11.57 -5.91
CA VAL A 1 19.53 10.20 -5.82
C VAL A 1 20.05 9.57 -4.54
N ASN A 2 19.18 9.06 -3.65
CA ASN A 2 19.61 8.38 -2.41
C ASN A 2 19.90 6.89 -2.66
N GLU A 3 18.88 6.11 -3.05
CA GLU A 3 18.98 4.69 -3.37
C GLU A 3 17.96 4.33 -4.46
N ILE A 4 18.15 3.20 -5.17
CA ILE A 4 17.22 2.66 -6.17
C ILE A 4 16.85 1.22 -5.80
N ALA A 5 15.54 0.92 -5.76
CA ALA A 5 15.04 -0.43 -5.63
C ALA A 5 14.44 -0.91 -6.97
N PRO A 6 15.03 -1.90 -7.66
CA PRO A 6 14.57 -2.37 -8.98
C PRO A 6 13.39 -3.36 -8.87
N ARG A 7 12.36 -2.99 -8.12
CA ARG A 7 11.15 -3.79 -7.86
C ARG A 7 10.04 -2.87 -7.36
N VAL A 8 8.82 -3.42 -7.20
CA VAL A 8 7.79 -2.75 -6.39
C VAL A 8 8.34 -2.38 -5.01
N HIS A 9 7.95 -1.20 -4.52
CA HIS A 9 8.52 -0.61 -3.33
C HIS A 9 7.44 -0.27 -2.30
N ASN A 10 7.81 -0.33 -1.02
CA ASN A 10 6.88 -0.12 0.09
C ASN A 10 6.21 1.25 0.03
N SER A 11 6.94 2.28 -0.41
CA SER A 11 6.41 3.65 -0.56
C SER A 11 5.37 3.80 -1.67
N GLY A 12 5.15 2.78 -2.50
CA GLY A 12 4.12 2.77 -3.53
C GLY A 12 2.86 1.99 -3.17
N HIS A 13 2.79 1.34 -1.99
CA HIS A 13 1.66 0.45 -1.69
C HIS A 13 0.31 1.22 -1.65
N TRP A 14 0.33 2.50 -1.29
CA TRP A 14 -0.85 3.38 -1.33
C TRP A 14 -1.56 3.42 -2.70
N THR A 15 -0.84 3.11 -3.79
CA THR A 15 -1.42 3.05 -5.14
C THR A 15 -2.43 1.92 -5.33
N LEU A 16 -2.49 0.93 -4.42
CA LEU A 16 -3.53 -0.09 -4.41
C LEU A 16 -4.93 0.50 -4.17
N ASP A 17 -5.02 1.55 -3.35
CA ASP A 17 -6.31 2.08 -2.89
C ASP A 17 -6.63 3.46 -3.45
N ALA A 18 -5.64 4.20 -3.96
CA ALA A 18 -5.80 5.59 -4.37
C ALA A 18 -5.58 5.86 -5.86
N CYS A 19 -5.15 4.85 -6.63
CA CYS A 19 -4.96 4.93 -8.08
C CYS A 19 -5.81 3.87 -8.76
N LEU A 20 -6.19 4.13 -10.01
CA LEU A 20 -6.86 3.11 -10.83
C LEU A 20 -5.94 1.90 -11.06
N ILE A 21 -4.66 2.15 -11.37
CA ILE A 21 -3.67 1.11 -11.63
C ILE A 21 -2.54 1.22 -10.61
N SER A 22 -2.40 0.18 -9.79
CA SER A 22 -1.37 0.12 -8.76
C SER A 22 0.02 -0.15 -9.34
N GLN A 23 1.07 0.11 -8.55
CA GLN A 23 2.43 -0.28 -8.94
C GLN A 23 2.56 -1.78 -9.22
N PHE A 24 1.75 -2.63 -8.58
CA PHE A 24 1.83 -4.09 -8.75
C PHE A 24 1.26 -4.50 -10.10
N GLU A 25 0.10 -3.96 -10.48
CA GLU A 25 -0.47 -4.23 -11.78
C GLU A 25 0.42 -3.67 -12.89
N ASN A 26 0.91 -2.43 -12.76
CA ASN A 26 1.83 -1.88 -13.76
C ASN A 26 3.16 -2.64 -13.83
N HIS A 27 3.64 -3.22 -12.72
CA HIS A 27 4.79 -4.12 -12.73
C HIS A 27 4.51 -5.38 -13.56
N ILE A 28 3.34 -6.01 -13.40
CA ILE A 28 2.94 -7.16 -14.22
C ILE A 28 2.74 -6.78 -15.69
N ARG A 29 2.08 -5.65 -15.98
CA ARG A 29 1.91 -5.13 -17.36
C ARG A 29 3.26 -4.96 -18.05
N ALA A 30 4.23 -4.38 -17.37
CA ALA A 30 5.59 -4.21 -17.89
C ALA A 30 6.27 -5.56 -18.18
N ILE A 31 6.17 -6.53 -17.26
CA ILE A 31 6.73 -7.88 -17.44
C ILE A 31 6.06 -8.61 -18.60
N ALA A 32 4.75 -8.48 -18.74
CA ALA A 32 3.94 -9.16 -19.76
C ALA A 32 3.97 -8.46 -21.14
N GLY A 33 4.62 -7.29 -21.26
CA GLY A 33 4.65 -6.51 -22.50
C GLY A 33 3.31 -5.83 -22.85
N TRP A 34 2.45 -5.59 -21.87
CA TRP A 34 1.17 -4.91 -22.07
C TRP A 34 1.33 -3.38 -22.02
N PRO A 35 0.40 -2.60 -22.62
CA PRO A 35 0.34 -1.17 -22.41
C PRO A 35 0.25 -0.83 -20.90
N LEU A 36 1.08 0.11 -20.46
CA LEU A 36 1.04 0.62 -19.09
C LEU A 36 -0.31 1.29 -18.82
N GLY A 37 -0.81 1.12 -17.61
CA GLY A 37 -2.06 1.69 -17.16
C GLY A 37 -1.90 3.06 -16.50
N ASP A 38 -2.98 3.82 -16.44
CA ASP A 38 -3.03 5.16 -15.83
C ASP A 38 -2.71 5.13 -14.33
N THR A 39 -1.70 5.89 -13.94
CA THR A 39 -1.21 5.99 -12.56
C THR A 39 -1.78 7.19 -11.81
N ALA A 40 -2.70 7.95 -12.42
CA ALA A 40 -3.34 9.08 -11.77
C ALA A 40 -4.07 8.65 -10.49
N ARG A 41 -3.77 9.37 -9.41
CA ARG A 41 -4.51 9.20 -8.15
C ARG A 41 -5.93 9.77 -8.30
N HIS A 42 -6.94 9.04 -7.85
CA HIS A 42 -8.31 9.54 -7.73
C HIS A 42 -8.57 10.18 -6.36
N SER A 43 -7.74 9.87 -5.37
CA SER A 43 -7.85 10.38 -3.99
C SER A 43 -6.48 10.84 -3.48
N ASP A 44 -6.44 11.74 -2.50
CA ASP A 44 -5.24 11.90 -1.67
C ASP A 44 -5.13 10.75 -0.69
N ALA A 45 -3.90 10.38 -0.31
CA ALA A 45 -3.68 9.18 0.48
C ALA A 45 -2.55 9.34 1.50
N VAL A 46 -2.78 8.83 2.70
CA VAL A 46 -1.73 8.65 3.72
C VAL A 46 -1.64 7.16 4.04
N MET A 47 -0.47 6.59 3.76
CA MET A 47 -0.19 5.19 4.05
C MET A 47 0.74 5.04 5.26
N THR A 48 0.36 4.18 6.20
CA THR A 48 1.11 3.89 7.42
C THR A 48 1.45 2.40 7.44
N ASN A 49 2.71 2.04 7.69
CA ASN A 49 3.07 0.64 7.91
C ASN A 49 2.57 0.17 9.27
N LEU A 50 2.15 -1.08 9.36
CA LEU A 50 1.92 -1.77 10.63
C LEU A 50 3.17 -2.59 10.96
N ILE A 51 3.92 -2.18 11.99
CA ILE A 51 5.18 -2.82 12.39
C ILE A 51 4.99 -3.59 13.71
N GLY A 52 5.40 -4.86 13.73
CA GLY A 52 5.30 -5.70 14.92
C GLY A 52 3.89 -5.69 15.51
N SER A 53 3.76 -5.28 16.76
CA SER A 53 2.49 -5.23 17.50
C SER A 53 1.50 -4.17 17.00
N ASP A 54 1.91 -3.21 16.16
CA ASP A 54 0.98 -2.24 15.57
C ASP A 54 -0.13 -2.93 14.77
N VAL A 55 0.15 -4.15 14.27
CA VAL A 55 -0.83 -4.95 13.52
C VAL A 55 -2.05 -5.32 14.35
N GLU A 56 -1.92 -5.41 15.68
CA GLU A 56 -3.05 -5.79 16.56
C GLU A 56 -4.17 -4.74 16.53
N ARG A 57 -3.85 -3.51 16.14
CA ARG A 57 -4.80 -2.39 15.99
C ARG A 57 -5.60 -2.45 14.69
N TRP A 58 -5.44 -3.48 13.86
CA TRP A 58 -6.09 -3.57 12.55
C TRP A 58 -7.62 -3.42 12.62
N ARG A 59 -8.26 -3.89 13.71
CA ARG A 59 -9.72 -3.76 13.91
C ARG A 59 -10.15 -2.31 14.13
N GLU A 60 -9.34 -1.52 14.83
CA GLU A 60 -9.56 -0.08 15.00
C GLU A 60 -9.52 0.61 13.63
N PHE A 61 -8.45 0.36 12.87
CA PHE A 61 -8.29 0.93 11.53
C PHE A 61 -9.39 0.50 10.55
N ALA A 62 -9.84 -0.76 10.62
CA ALA A 62 -10.91 -1.26 9.77
C ALA A 62 -12.28 -0.63 10.08
N ALA A 63 -12.46 -0.05 11.28
CA ALA A 63 -13.67 0.67 11.66
C ALA A 63 -13.61 2.17 11.27
N GLU A 64 -12.43 2.69 10.90
CA GLU A 64 -12.29 4.07 10.45
C GLU A 64 -12.87 4.25 9.03
N PRO A 65 -13.63 5.34 8.76
CA PRO A 65 -14.11 5.62 7.42
C PRO A 65 -12.95 5.85 6.44
N ALA A 66 -13.19 5.55 5.15
CA ALA A 66 -12.24 5.77 4.07
C ALA A 66 -10.82 5.18 4.32
N THR A 67 -10.75 4.05 5.01
CA THR A 67 -9.49 3.42 5.44
C THR A 67 -9.42 1.98 4.95
N ALA A 68 -8.37 1.65 4.19
CA ALA A 68 -8.10 0.32 3.69
C ALA A 68 -7.01 -0.35 4.53
N VAL A 69 -7.28 -1.56 5.03
CA VAL A 69 -6.35 -2.35 5.84
C VAL A 69 -5.83 -3.53 5.01
N HIS A 70 -4.50 -3.62 4.88
CA HIS A 70 -3.81 -4.69 4.16
C HIS A 70 -2.91 -5.47 5.12
N LEU A 71 -3.31 -6.70 5.46
CA LEU A 71 -2.55 -7.61 6.33
C LEU A 71 -1.78 -8.64 5.50
N TYR A 72 -0.51 -8.86 5.81
CA TYR A 72 0.35 -9.76 5.02
C TYR A 72 0.23 -11.25 5.39
N GLY A 73 -0.73 -11.63 6.24
CA GLY A 73 -0.96 -13.03 6.64
C GLY A 73 0.20 -13.68 7.40
N LYS A 74 1.11 -12.89 8.00
CA LYS A 74 2.25 -13.40 8.76
C LYS A 74 1.75 -13.93 10.11
N SER A 75 2.11 -15.17 10.43
CA SER A 75 1.64 -15.88 11.64
C SER A 75 2.08 -15.28 12.97
N GLU A 76 3.19 -14.54 12.99
CA GLU A 76 3.78 -14.02 14.24
C GLU A 76 4.26 -12.58 14.07
N ALA A 77 3.79 -11.69 14.95
CA ALA A 77 4.28 -10.32 15.07
C ALA A 77 5.62 -10.29 15.84
N ARG A 78 6.64 -9.67 15.23
CA ARG A 78 7.95 -9.46 15.85
C ARG A 78 8.35 -8.00 15.76
N GLN A 79 9.13 -7.51 16.72
CA GLN A 79 9.63 -6.13 16.71
C GLN A 79 10.33 -5.82 15.37
N GLY A 80 10.02 -4.66 14.77
CA GLY A 80 10.58 -4.23 13.49
C GLY A 80 10.06 -4.96 12.24
N ARG A 81 9.28 -6.04 12.39
CA ARG A 81 8.73 -6.80 11.26
C ARG A 81 7.54 -6.06 10.65
N LYS A 82 7.56 -5.80 9.35
CA LYS A 82 6.39 -5.29 8.62
C LYS A 82 5.30 -6.35 8.58
N MET A 83 4.15 -6.08 9.19
CA MET A 83 3.03 -7.02 9.30
C MET A 83 1.86 -6.68 8.37
N GLY A 84 1.76 -5.42 7.99
CA GLY A 84 0.75 -4.92 7.05
C GLY A 84 0.99 -3.45 6.73
N HIS A 85 -0.01 -2.83 6.13
CA HIS A 85 -0.12 -1.38 6.01
C HIS A 85 -1.59 -0.95 6.02
N VAL A 86 -1.81 0.32 6.28
CA VAL A 86 -3.13 0.97 6.24
C VAL A 86 -3.04 2.17 5.34
N THR A 87 -4.01 2.35 4.45
CA THR A 87 -4.13 3.52 3.58
C THR A 87 -5.40 4.28 3.93
N ARG A 88 -5.26 5.54 4.37
CA ARG A 88 -6.37 6.47 4.57
C ARG A 88 -6.54 7.35 3.34
N LEU A 89 -7.75 7.46 2.84
CA LEU A 89 -8.08 8.26 1.67
C LEU A 89 -8.75 9.58 2.06
N TYR A 90 -8.45 10.60 1.27
CA TYR A 90 -9.01 11.95 1.40
C TYR A 90 -9.49 12.42 0.03
N THR A 91 -10.38 13.41 0.03
CA THR A 91 -10.78 14.12 -1.18
C THR A 91 -9.53 14.67 -1.87
N LYS A 92 -9.42 14.40 -3.17
CA LYS A 92 -8.31 14.89 -4.00
C LYS A 92 -8.32 16.43 -4.05
N SER A 93 -7.25 17.07 -3.56
CA SER A 93 -6.96 18.49 -3.78
C SER A 93 -6.40 18.75 -5.16
#